data_AF-A0A803T0J7-F1
#
_entry.id   AF-A0A803T0J7-F1
#
_cell.length_a   1.000
_cell.length_b   1.000
_cell.length_c   1.000
_cell.angle_alpha   90.00
_cell.angle_beta   90.00
_cell.angle_gamma   90.00
#
_symmetry.space_group_name_H-M   'P 1'
#
loop_
_entity.id
_entity.type
_entity.pdbx_description
1 polymer ?
#
loop_
_entity_poly.entity_id
_entity_poly.type
_entity_poly.pdbx_seq_one_letter_code
_entity_poly.pdbx_strand_id
1 'polypeptide(L)'
;RRGLRADYNEHIYGKHSMPTDKQHTLDRLRGIFKTFFQLHDSGHRESCCFTVQYLFLIFLAGDFGLATKVEYEGERKKTLCGTPNYIAPEVLGKKGHSYEVDIWSLGCIMYTLLVGKPPFETSCLKETYIRIKNNDYTIPQNINPVASSLIRKMLRSDPAARPTVDEILGEEFFTAGYAPSRLPITCLTMPPRFSLAPTGLDLTTRKPLTVVNKGPESPALEKVAAEKEEEVALRETGETTDGHLADLLRQLTLVNASKPSERATIRQEDAEDPACIPIFWVSKWVDYSDKYGLGYQLCDNSVGVLFNDSTRLILYQDGDNLQYIEQNGSESYFNIRSYPESFNKKVTLLTYFSNYMSEHLLKAGANITPREGDELARLPYLRTWFRTRSAIILHLSNGTVQINFFQDHTKVILCPLMGAVSYIDERRGFRTYRLSLLEEQGCCKELASRLRYARTMVEKLLSSKSGAMACPKPPAN
;
A
#
# COMPACT_ATOMS: atom_id res chain seq x y z
N ARG A 1 21.12 -16.41 25.48
CA ARG A 1 22.07 -15.27 25.57
C ARG A 1 21.49 -14.18 24.67
N ARG A 2 20.52 -13.39 25.18
CA ARG A 2 20.71 -11.99 25.67
C ARG A 2 21.38 -11.15 24.58
N GLY A 3 20.80 -10.12 23.98
CA GLY A 3 19.55 -9.37 24.13
C GLY A 3 19.52 -8.36 22.96
N LEU A 4 18.54 -7.45 22.94
CA LEU A 4 18.32 -6.39 21.93
C LEU A 4 17.53 -6.82 20.69
N ARG A 5 16.27 -7.21 20.91
CA ARG A 5 15.20 -7.13 19.89
C ARG A 5 13.94 -6.42 20.42
N ALA A 6 14.10 -5.66 21.51
CA ALA A 6 13.13 -4.75 22.08
C ALA A 6 13.87 -3.42 22.33
N ASP A 7 13.17 -2.30 22.14
CA ASP A 7 13.61 -0.89 22.28
C ASP A 7 13.75 -0.06 20.98
N TYR A 8 13.12 -0.46 19.88
CA TYR A 8 13.19 0.34 18.63
C TYR A 8 12.21 1.51 18.52
N ASN A 9 11.40 1.82 19.55
CA ASN A 9 10.52 3.01 19.53
C ASN A 9 10.47 3.83 20.84
N GLU A 10 11.08 3.39 21.94
CA GLU A 10 11.02 4.12 23.22
C GLU A 10 12.38 4.61 23.77
N HIS A 11 13.49 4.37 23.09
CA HIS A 11 14.82 4.86 23.53
C HIS A 11 15.48 5.91 22.63
N ILE A 12 14.77 6.42 21.61
CA ILE A 12 15.27 7.49 20.71
C ILE A 12 14.87 8.90 21.20
N TYR A 13 13.93 9.04 22.14
CA TYR A 13 13.52 10.34 22.70
C TYR A 13 14.20 10.68 24.04
N GLY A 14 15.39 10.13 24.28
CA GLY A 14 16.28 10.53 25.37
C GLY A 14 17.16 11.71 24.97
N LYS A 15 16.66 12.94 25.21
CA LYS A 15 17.42 14.21 25.28
C LYS A 15 18.56 14.38 24.27
N HIS A 16 18.24 14.63 23.01
CA HIS A 16 18.83 15.72 22.21
C HIS A 16 17.98 15.88 20.95
N SER A 17 17.30 17.02 20.83
CA SER A 17 16.50 17.39 19.67
C SER A 17 17.35 17.35 18.40
N MET A 18 16.89 16.63 17.37
CA MET A 18 17.44 16.77 16.02
C MET A 18 17.31 18.23 15.56
N PRO A 19 18.26 18.76 14.76
CA PRO A 19 18.09 20.07 14.12
C PRO A 19 16.82 20.03 13.26
N THR A 20 15.97 21.05 13.42
CA THR A 20 14.70 21.23 12.70
C THR A 20 14.86 21.05 11.18
N ASP A 21 16.00 21.47 10.63
CA ASP A 21 16.28 21.44 9.19
C ASP A 21 16.48 20.02 8.59
N LYS A 22 17.11 19.10 9.34
CA LYS A 22 17.27 17.69 8.93
C LYS A 22 15.95 16.92 9.00
N GLN A 23 15.15 17.16 10.03
CA GLN A 23 13.82 16.57 10.16
C GLN A 23 12.89 17.09 9.05
N HIS A 24 12.95 18.38 8.75
CA HIS A 24 12.19 19.01 7.67
C HIS A 24 12.60 18.50 6.29
N THR A 25 13.91 18.28 6.07
CA THR A 25 14.45 17.66 4.85
C THR A 25 14.01 16.22 4.70
N LEU A 26 14.06 15.40 5.76
CA LEU A 26 13.59 14.01 5.72
C LEU A 26 12.09 13.89 5.50
N ASP A 27 11.29 14.74 6.13
CA ASP A 27 9.83 14.73 5.97
C ASP A 27 9.42 15.24 4.58
N ARG A 28 10.18 16.19 4.01
CA ARG A 28 10.04 16.61 2.61
C ARG A 28 10.52 15.55 1.62
N LEU A 29 11.64 14.87 1.87
CA LEU A 29 12.16 13.78 1.04
C LEU A 29 11.23 12.56 1.06
N ARG A 30 10.61 12.25 2.19
CA ARG A 30 9.53 11.28 2.30
C ARG A 30 8.31 11.67 1.46
N GLY A 31 8.01 12.96 1.33
CA GLY A 31 7.01 13.49 0.40
C GLY A 31 7.43 13.39 -1.07
N ILE A 32 8.66 13.80 -1.39
CA ILE A 32 9.27 13.80 -2.73
C ILE A 32 9.35 12.39 -3.32
N PHE A 33 9.83 11.40 -2.57
CA PHE A 33 9.88 10.00 -3.04
C PHE A 33 8.52 9.30 -3.01
N LYS A 34 7.58 9.74 -2.15
CA LYS A 34 6.17 9.35 -2.22
C LYS A 34 5.53 9.75 -3.56
N THR A 35 5.86 10.95 -4.05
CA THR A 35 5.36 11.50 -5.32
C THR A 35 6.07 10.91 -6.53
N PHE A 36 7.35 10.58 -6.42
CA PHE A 36 8.20 10.08 -7.51
C PHE A 36 7.66 8.82 -8.21
N PHE A 37 6.90 8.00 -7.49
CA PHE A 37 6.29 6.78 -8.01
C PHE A 37 5.17 6.98 -9.05
N GLN A 38 4.74 8.21 -9.28
CA GLN A 38 3.55 8.50 -10.08
C GLN A 38 3.81 8.76 -11.57
N LEU A 39 5.06 8.91 -11.99
CA LEU A 39 5.39 9.38 -13.35
C LEU A 39 5.94 8.31 -14.31
N HIS A 40 6.06 7.04 -13.90
CA HIS A 40 6.56 5.98 -14.79
C HIS A 40 5.48 4.97 -15.20
N ASP A 41 4.41 5.46 -15.84
CA ASP A 41 3.51 4.60 -16.63
C ASP A 41 3.39 5.09 -18.07
N SER A 42 4.26 4.54 -18.92
CA SER A 42 4.03 4.42 -20.37
C SER A 42 4.80 3.20 -20.86
N GLY A 43 4.39 2.01 -20.37
CA GLY A 43 4.72 0.71 -20.93
C GLY A 43 6.17 0.26 -20.73
N HIS A 44 6.38 -0.76 -19.90
CA HIS A 44 7.01 -2.05 -20.24
C HIS A 44 7.01 -2.94 -18.99
N ARG A 45 6.84 -4.25 -19.22
CA ARG A 45 6.71 -5.32 -18.22
C ARG A 45 7.95 -5.41 -17.33
N GLU A 46 7.75 -5.54 -16.01
CA GLU A 46 8.57 -6.28 -15.01
C GLU A 46 8.32 -5.72 -13.58
N SER A 47 7.11 -5.90 -13.01
CA SER A 47 6.67 -5.16 -11.81
C SER A 47 6.58 -5.93 -10.48
N CYS A 48 7.22 -7.09 -10.32
CA CYS A 48 7.15 -7.82 -9.03
C CYS A 48 8.42 -7.74 -8.15
N CYS A 49 9.59 -7.44 -8.70
CA CYS A 49 10.84 -7.38 -7.91
C CYS A 49 11.05 -6.04 -7.17
N PHE A 50 10.30 -5.01 -7.55
CA PHE A 50 10.58 -3.65 -7.14
C PHE A 50 10.18 -3.33 -5.70
N THR A 51 9.04 -3.81 -5.22
CA THR A 51 8.48 -3.46 -3.89
C THR A 51 9.40 -3.82 -2.71
N VAL A 52 10.22 -4.87 -2.85
CA VAL A 52 11.17 -5.31 -1.82
C VAL A 52 12.40 -4.39 -1.76
N GLN A 53 12.83 -3.83 -2.89
CA GLN A 53 13.91 -2.83 -2.95
C GLN A 53 13.49 -1.50 -2.29
N TYR A 54 12.21 -1.14 -2.38
CA TYR A 54 11.66 0.12 -1.87
C TYR A 54 11.51 0.18 -0.34
N LEU A 55 11.16 -0.94 0.30
CA LEU A 55 11.17 -1.03 1.76
C LEU A 55 12.62 -0.95 2.29
N PHE A 56 13.57 -1.55 1.57
CA PHE A 56 14.98 -1.50 1.90
C PHE A 56 15.56 -0.09 1.83
N LEU A 57 15.07 0.75 0.91
CA LEU A 57 15.55 2.12 0.73
C LEU A 57 14.97 3.12 1.74
N ILE A 58 13.70 2.96 2.12
CA ILE A 58 13.10 3.71 3.25
C ILE A 58 13.80 3.33 4.56
N PHE A 59 14.20 2.06 4.72
CA PHE A 59 15.01 1.60 5.84
C PHE A 59 16.45 2.14 5.77
N LEU A 60 17.05 2.22 4.56
CA LEU A 60 18.39 2.79 4.34
C LEU A 60 18.43 4.30 4.65
N ALA A 61 17.37 5.03 4.30
CA ALA A 61 17.19 6.44 4.64
C ALA A 61 16.94 6.67 6.15
N GLY A 62 16.56 5.61 6.88
CA GLY A 62 16.41 5.59 8.33
C GLY A 62 17.62 5.04 9.09
N ASP A 63 18.68 4.60 8.39
CA ASP A 63 19.90 4.10 9.03
C ASP A 63 20.82 5.27 9.38
N PHE A 64 20.53 5.91 10.51
CA PHE A 64 21.37 6.96 11.09
C PHE A 64 22.67 6.44 11.72
N GLY A 65 23.02 5.16 11.53
CA GLY A 65 24.23 4.56 12.10
C GLY A 65 25.54 5.30 11.74
N LEU A 66 25.52 6.12 10.69
CA LEU A 66 26.65 6.95 10.23
C LEU A 66 26.34 8.47 10.24
N ALA A 67 25.17 8.88 10.72
CA ALA A 67 24.74 10.27 10.68
C ALA A 67 25.57 11.13 11.65
N THR A 68 26.10 12.25 11.15
CA THR A 68 26.88 13.20 11.94
C THR A 68 26.24 14.59 11.90
N LYS A 69 26.24 15.30 13.04
CA LYS A 69 25.79 16.69 13.12
C LYS A 69 26.90 17.63 12.63
N VAL A 70 26.49 18.57 11.79
CA VAL A 70 27.29 19.75 11.42
C VAL A 70 27.03 20.78 12.53
N GLU A 71 28.06 21.17 13.28
CA GLU A 71 27.94 22.00 14.49
C GLU A 71 27.80 23.49 14.17
N TYR A 72 28.32 23.95 13.04
CA TYR A 72 28.25 25.34 12.58
C TYR A 72 28.23 25.42 11.04
N GLU A 73 27.67 26.50 10.48
CA GLU A 73 27.63 26.71 9.03
C GLU A 73 29.05 26.74 8.44
N GLY A 74 29.28 25.92 7.41
CA GLY A 74 30.58 25.77 6.75
C GLY A 74 31.49 24.67 7.32
N GLU A 75 31.08 23.97 8.39
CA GLU A 75 31.83 22.80 8.87
C GLU A 75 31.80 21.66 7.82
N ARG A 76 32.96 21.03 7.58
CA ARG A 76 33.11 19.90 6.64
C ARG A 76 33.71 18.68 7.31
N LYS A 77 33.02 17.54 7.21
CA LYS A 77 33.48 16.26 7.78
C LYS A 77 34.43 15.55 6.81
N LYS A 78 35.39 14.79 7.32
CA LYS A 78 36.44 14.12 6.52
C LYS A 78 36.40 12.59 6.57
N THR A 79 35.41 12.03 7.26
CA THR A 79 35.23 10.59 7.42
C THR A 79 34.85 9.93 6.10
N LEU A 80 35.45 8.78 5.77
CA LEU A 80 35.03 7.98 4.63
C LEU A 80 33.95 7.00 5.10
N CYS A 81 32.69 7.31 4.83
CA CYS A 81 31.54 6.51 5.21
C CYS A 81 30.45 6.56 4.13
N GLY A 82 29.69 5.47 3.97
CA GLY A 82 28.60 5.37 3.01
C GLY A 82 28.58 4.04 2.25
N THR A 83 27.43 3.71 1.65
CA THR A 83 27.28 2.52 0.80
C THR A 83 27.84 2.83 -0.59
N PRO A 84 28.77 2.03 -1.15
CA PRO A 84 29.57 2.38 -2.34
C PRO A 84 28.80 2.99 -3.52
N ASN A 85 27.58 2.52 -3.79
CA ASN A 85 26.76 2.95 -4.92
C ASN A 85 26.11 4.35 -4.75
N TYR A 86 26.21 4.97 -3.56
CA TYR A 86 25.57 6.24 -3.24
C TYR A 86 26.56 7.32 -2.76
N ILE A 87 27.86 7.00 -2.73
CA ILE A 87 28.90 7.89 -2.21
C ILE A 87 29.20 9.00 -3.23
N ALA A 88 29.27 10.24 -2.75
CA ALA A 88 29.64 11.40 -3.56
C ALA A 88 31.16 11.46 -3.84
N PRO A 89 31.61 12.01 -4.99
CA PRO A 89 33.02 12.03 -5.38
C PRO A 89 33.94 12.76 -4.38
N GLU A 90 33.45 13.80 -3.73
CA GLU A 90 34.19 14.58 -2.72
C GLU A 90 34.47 13.79 -1.43
N VAL A 91 33.62 12.82 -1.09
CA VAL A 91 33.80 11.91 0.05
C VAL A 91 34.98 10.97 -0.21
N LEU A 92 35.09 10.45 -1.44
CA LEU A 92 36.23 9.63 -1.89
C LEU A 92 37.55 10.43 -1.92
N GLY A 93 37.46 11.74 -2.15
CA GLY A 93 38.61 12.64 -2.18
C GLY A 93 39.10 13.12 -0.82
N LYS A 94 38.38 12.81 0.27
CA LYS A 94 38.64 13.34 1.65
C LYS A 94 38.77 14.87 1.70
N LYS A 95 38.16 15.59 0.76
CA LYS A 95 38.25 17.06 0.64
C LYS A 95 37.37 17.81 1.65
N GLY A 96 36.63 17.07 2.48
CA GLY A 96 35.61 17.63 3.36
C GLY A 96 34.24 17.67 2.68
N HIS A 97 33.21 17.16 3.36
CA HIS A 97 31.83 17.12 2.87
C HIS A 97 30.82 17.71 3.86
N SER A 98 29.70 18.21 3.33
CA SER A 98 28.55 18.73 4.07
C SER A 98 27.25 18.18 3.44
N TYR A 99 26.12 18.85 3.60
CA TYR A 99 24.78 18.41 3.16
C TYR A 99 24.65 18.12 1.65
N GLU A 100 25.56 18.61 0.79
CA GLU A 100 25.48 18.40 -0.65
C GLU A 100 25.69 16.94 -1.06
N VAL A 101 26.31 16.13 -0.19
CA VAL A 101 26.43 14.68 -0.42
C VAL A 101 25.08 13.99 -0.38
N ASP A 102 24.13 14.52 0.39
CA ASP A 102 22.78 13.98 0.46
C ASP A 102 22.09 14.20 -0.90
N ILE A 103 22.24 15.38 -1.51
CA ILE A 103 21.71 15.66 -2.86
C ILE A 103 22.25 14.68 -3.91
N TRP A 104 23.54 14.35 -3.84
CA TRP A 104 24.13 13.34 -4.71
C TRP A 104 23.52 11.96 -4.49
N SER A 105 23.42 11.52 -3.24
CA SER A 105 22.80 10.24 -2.90
C SER A 105 21.35 10.18 -3.36
N LEU A 106 20.58 11.26 -3.22
CA LEU A 106 19.20 11.35 -3.72
C LEU A 106 19.16 11.26 -5.25
N GLY A 107 20.13 11.84 -5.96
CA GLY A 107 20.26 11.70 -7.41
C GLY A 107 20.55 10.26 -7.84
N CYS A 108 21.39 9.55 -7.08
CA CYS A 108 21.66 8.12 -7.31
C CYS A 108 20.40 7.28 -7.09
N ILE A 109 19.63 7.59 -6.06
CA ILE A 109 18.35 6.94 -5.78
C ILE A 109 17.39 7.21 -6.95
N MET A 110 17.18 8.48 -7.31
CA MET A 110 16.30 8.90 -8.40
C MET A 110 16.63 8.17 -9.72
N TYR A 111 17.92 8.10 -10.07
CA TYR A 111 18.38 7.32 -11.22
C TYR A 111 18.02 5.84 -11.08
N THR A 112 18.30 5.23 -9.93
CA THR A 112 18.02 3.81 -9.68
C THR A 112 16.53 3.50 -9.81
N LEU A 113 15.66 4.39 -9.32
CA LEU A 113 14.21 4.21 -9.41
C LEU A 113 13.70 4.24 -10.86
N LEU A 114 14.32 5.05 -11.72
CA LEU A 114 13.93 5.19 -13.13
C LEU A 114 14.59 4.19 -14.07
N VAL A 115 15.82 3.78 -13.77
CA VAL A 115 16.64 2.94 -14.64
C VAL A 115 16.71 1.48 -14.16
N GLY A 116 16.35 1.21 -12.91
CA GLY A 116 16.34 -0.12 -12.30
C GLY A 116 17.69 -0.59 -11.76
N LYS A 117 18.77 0.18 -11.95
CA LYS A 117 20.12 -0.10 -11.43
C LYS A 117 20.83 1.18 -11.00
N PRO A 118 21.82 1.14 -10.08
CA PRO A 118 22.57 2.32 -9.68
C PRO A 118 23.41 2.91 -10.83
N PRO A 119 23.63 4.24 -10.83
CA PRO A 119 24.29 4.94 -11.95
C PRO A 119 25.76 4.52 -12.17
N PHE A 120 26.46 4.16 -11.09
CA PHE A 120 27.89 3.87 -11.11
C PHE A 120 28.21 2.39 -10.84
N GLU A 121 27.19 1.53 -10.76
CA GLU A 121 27.39 0.12 -10.41
C GLU A 121 28.25 -0.63 -11.45
N THR A 122 29.20 -1.41 -10.93
CA THR A 122 30.08 -2.28 -11.71
C THR A 122 30.38 -3.55 -10.93
N SER A 123 30.98 -4.56 -11.58
CA SER A 123 31.40 -5.81 -10.94
C SER A 123 32.54 -5.63 -9.93
N CYS A 124 33.26 -4.51 -9.97
CA CYS A 124 34.41 -4.24 -9.10
C CYS A 124 34.27 -2.88 -8.39
N LEU A 125 34.41 -2.85 -7.05
CA LEU A 125 34.34 -1.62 -6.25
C LEU A 125 35.36 -0.55 -6.69
N LYS A 126 36.55 -0.97 -7.11
CA LYS A 126 37.58 -0.04 -7.61
C LYS A 126 37.10 0.67 -8.88
N GLU A 127 36.41 -0.04 -9.76
CA GLU A 127 35.85 0.52 -10.99
C GLU A 127 34.66 1.45 -10.68
N THR A 128 33.79 1.07 -9.73
CA THR A 128 32.72 1.93 -9.21
C THR A 128 33.27 3.27 -8.73
N TYR A 129 34.33 3.27 -7.94
CA TYR A 129 34.97 4.50 -7.46
C TYR A 129 35.61 5.33 -8.58
N ILE A 130 36.15 4.68 -9.63
CA ILE A 130 36.66 5.39 -10.81
C ILE A 130 35.52 6.08 -11.54
N ARG A 131 34.39 5.39 -11.76
CA ARG A 131 33.20 5.98 -12.40
C ARG A 131 32.61 7.13 -11.60
N ILE A 132 32.51 6.99 -10.27
CA ILE A 132 32.05 8.09 -9.39
C ILE A 132 32.98 9.31 -9.53
N LYS A 133 34.31 9.11 -9.47
CA LYS A 133 35.28 10.21 -9.59
C LYS A 133 35.23 10.90 -10.95
N ASN A 134 35.00 10.13 -12.02
CA ASN A 134 34.89 10.65 -13.38
C ASN A 134 33.47 11.14 -13.73
N ASN A 135 32.51 10.95 -12.82
CA ASN A 135 31.08 11.15 -13.05
C ASN A 135 30.56 10.48 -14.33
N ASP A 136 30.97 9.23 -14.51
CA ASP A 136 30.70 8.42 -15.69
C ASP A 136 29.46 7.55 -15.48
N TYR A 137 28.33 8.02 -16.00
CA TYR A 137 27.05 7.32 -16.02
C TYR A 137 26.22 7.74 -17.24
N THR A 138 25.32 6.86 -17.68
CA THR A 138 24.46 7.11 -18.85
C THR A 138 22.99 7.04 -18.46
N ILE A 139 22.20 8.04 -18.84
CA ILE A 139 20.74 8.00 -18.71
C ILE A 139 20.15 7.46 -20.02
N PRO A 140 19.38 6.36 -19.99
CA PRO A 140 18.70 5.83 -21.16
C PRO A 140 17.74 6.86 -21.82
N GLN A 141 17.56 6.79 -23.14
CA GLN A 141 16.74 7.74 -23.90
C GLN A 141 15.23 7.63 -23.61
N ASN A 142 14.78 6.49 -23.07
CA ASN A 142 13.38 6.27 -22.69
C ASN A 142 12.97 6.98 -21.39
N ILE A 143 13.91 7.62 -20.69
CA ILE A 143 13.61 8.38 -19.47
C ILE A 143 13.09 9.78 -19.82
N ASN A 144 12.06 10.22 -19.10
CA ASN A 144 11.47 11.56 -19.26
C ASN A 144 12.57 12.66 -19.25
N PRO A 145 12.58 13.60 -20.22
CA PRO A 145 13.57 14.68 -20.28
C PRO A 145 13.63 15.55 -19.01
N VAL A 146 12.48 15.82 -18.38
CA VAL A 146 12.37 16.60 -17.14
C VAL A 146 13.11 15.88 -16.01
N ALA A 147 12.86 14.58 -15.85
CA ALA A 147 13.54 13.74 -14.87
C ALA A 147 15.05 13.61 -15.15
N SER A 148 15.41 13.46 -16.42
CA SER A 148 16.80 13.37 -16.87
C SER A 148 17.58 14.65 -16.57
N SER A 149 16.97 15.81 -16.77
CA SER A 149 17.54 17.12 -16.44
C SER A 149 17.82 17.23 -14.94
N LEU A 150 16.84 16.86 -14.11
CA LEU A 150 16.99 16.89 -12.66
C LEU A 150 18.09 15.94 -12.16
N ILE A 151 18.16 14.70 -12.66
CA ILE A 151 19.25 13.76 -12.32
C ILE A 151 20.62 14.37 -12.63
N ARG A 152 20.77 15.02 -13.79
CA ARG A 152 22.03 15.69 -14.17
C ARG A 152 22.39 16.86 -13.27
N LYS A 153 21.40 17.59 -12.75
CA LYS A 153 21.63 18.68 -11.77
C LYS A 153 22.10 18.12 -10.42
N MET A 154 21.47 17.04 -9.95
CA MET A 154 21.80 16.42 -8.64
C MET A 154 23.14 15.67 -8.66
N LEU A 155 23.49 15.02 -9.77
CA LEU A 155 24.74 14.26 -9.95
C LEU A 155 25.88 15.12 -10.54
N ARG A 156 25.98 16.38 -10.15
CA ARG A 156 27.15 17.22 -10.51
C ARG A 156 28.35 16.88 -9.62
N SER A 157 29.53 16.76 -10.23
CA SER A 157 30.77 16.47 -9.51
C SER A 157 31.16 17.56 -8.52
N ASP A 158 30.89 18.82 -8.87
CA ASP A 158 31.09 19.96 -7.98
C ASP A 158 29.90 20.07 -6.99
N PRO A 159 30.15 19.94 -5.67
CA PRO A 159 29.09 20.05 -4.66
C PRO A 159 28.37 21.41 -4.70
N ALA A 160 29.09 22.50 -4.97
CA ALA A 160 28.51 23.85 -4.98
C ALA A 160 27.58 24.09 -6.18
N ALA A 161 27.69 23.26 -7.22
CA ALA A 161 26.86 23.35 -8.42
C ALA A 161 25.58 22.51 -8.33
N ARG A 162 25.39 21.73 -7.24
CA ARG A 162 24.18 20.94 -6.98
C ARG A 162 23.08 21.84 -6.41
N PRO A 163 21.81 21.62 -6.78
CA PRO A 163 20.69 22.39 -6.24
C PRO A 163 20.44 22.06 -4.77
N THR A 164 19.87 23.00 -4.04
CA THR A 164 19.33 22.83 -2.70
C THR A 164 18.02 22.02 -2.73
N VAL A 165 17.57 21.53 -1.58
CA VAL A 165 16.29 20.79 -1.47
C VAL A 165 15.10 21.66 -1.87
N ASP A 166 15.11 22.94 -1.50
CA ASP A 166 14.06 23.88 -1.88
C ASP A 166 14.01 24.12 -3.39
N GLU A 167 15.16 24.26 -4.03
CA GLU A 167 15.25 24.38 -5.49
C GLU A 167 14.77 23.11 -6.18
N ILE A 168 15.15 21.92 -5.67
CA ILE A 168 14.67 20.64 -6.19
C ILE A 168 13.14 20.56 -6.12
N LEU A 169 12.54 20.96 -5.01
CA LEU A 169 11.08 20.97 -4.85
C LEU A 169 10.35 21.91 -5.83
N GLY A 170 11.03 22.94 -6.32
CA GLY A 170 10.52 23.86 -7.33
C GLY A 170 10.73 23.40 -8.78
N GLU A 171 11.41 22.28 -9.02
CA GLU A 171 11.62 21.76 -10.37
C GLU A 171 10.32 21.20 -10.96
N GLU A 172 10.17 21.32 -12.27
CA GLU A 172 8.99 20.84 -13.02
C GLU A 172 8.67 19.38 -12.71
N PHE A 173 9.69 18.56 -12.42
CA PHE A 173 9.52 17.18 -12.02
C PHE A 173 8.57 17.00 -10.82
N PHE A 174 8.60 17.92 -9.84
CA PHE A 174 7.78 17.86 -8.63
C PHE A 174 6.54 18.75 -8.68
N THR A 175 6.52 19.75 -9.57
CA THR A 175 5.40 20.69 -9.68
C THR A 175 4.42 20.35 -10.80
N ALA A 176 4.80 19.48 -11.75
CA ALA A 176 3.95 19.07 -12.86
C ALA A 176 3.25 17.72 -12.58
N GLY A 177 1.93 17.69 -12.78
CA GLY A 177 1.10 16.48 -12.64
C GLY A 177 0.36 16.38 -11.31
N TYR A 178 -0.30 15.25 -11.08
CA TYR A 178 -1.03 14.98 -9.84
C TYR A 178 -0.08 14.38 -8.79
N ALA A 179 0.10 15.09 -7.68
CA ALA A 179 0.82 14.65 -6.50
C ALA A 179 -0.11 14.66 -5.28
N PRO A 180 -0.43 13.52 -4.65
CA PRO A 180 -1.32 13.45 -3.51
C PRO A 180 -0.59 14.01 -2.29
N SER A 181 -1.31 14.75 -1.45
CA SER A 181 -0.81 15.27 -0.18
C SER A 181 -0.35 14.14 0.78
N ARG A 182 -0.91 12.93 0.63
CA ARG A 182 -0.43 11.71 1.30
C ARG A 182 -0.71 10.45 0.48
N LEU A 183 0.13 9.43 0.66
CA LEU A 183 -0.22 8.06 0.26
C LEU A 183 -0.96 7.33 1.39
N PRO A 184 -1.93 6.48 1.05
CA PRO A 184 -2.60 5.62 2.01
C PRO A 184 -1.66 4.52 2.52
N ILE A 185 -1.91 4.05 3.75
CA ILE A 185 -1.14 2.98 4.39
C ILE A 185 -1.14 1.68 3.57
N THR A 186 -2.20 1.45 2.79
CA THR A 186 -2.29 0.29 1.90
C THR A 186 -1.10 0.22 0.92
N CYS A 187 -0.48 1.35 0.56
CA CYS A 187 0.73 1.40 -0.26
C CYS A 187 1.92 0.60 0.30
N LEU A 188 1.91 0.26 1.61
CA LEU A 188 2.93 -0.60 2.22
C LEU A 188 2.79 -2.07 1.83
N THR A 189 1.62 -2.48 1.33
CA THR A 189 1.28 -3.89 1.07
C THR A 189 0.78 -4.15 -0.34
N MET A 190 0.36 -3.10 -1.05
CA MET A 190 -0.16 -3.19 -2.41
C MET A 190 0.11 -1.90 -3.18
N PRO A 191 0.30 -1.96 -4.51
CA PRO A 191 0.51 -0.76 -5.31
C PRO A 191 -0.74 0.14 -5.29
N PRO A 192 -0.57 1.48 -5.17
CA PRO A 192 -1.67 2.44 -5.30
C PRO A 192 -2.31 2.41 -6.70
N ARG A 193 -3.57 2.85 -6.79
CA ARG A 193 -4.25 3.05 -8.07
C ARG A 193 -4.31 4.52 -8.44
N PHE A 194 -3.58 4.91 -9.48
CA PHE A 194 -3.59 6.28 -10.02
C PHE A 194 -4.66 6.51 -11.09
N SER A 195 -5.36 5.47 -11.54
CA SER A 195 -6.40 5.54 -12.58
C SER A 195 -7.65 6.31 -12.17
N LEU A 196 -7.80 6.68 -10.89
CA LEU A 196 -8.94 7.41 -10.32
C LEU A 196 -8.57 8.85 -9.91
N ALA A 197 -7.33 9.31 -10.15
CA ALA A 197 -6.98 10.70 -9.91
C ALA A 197 -7.88 11.62 -10.76
N PRO A 198 -8.35 12.77 -10.24
CA PRO A 198 -9.30 13.62 -10.95
C PRO A 198 -8.82 13.91 -12.36
N THR A 199 -9.59 13.48 -13.35
CA THR A 199 -9.42 13.78 -14.77
C THR A 199 -9.66 15.27 -15.02
N GLY A 200 -8.74 16.10 -14.54
CA GLY A 200 -8.68 17.54 -14.80
C GLY A 200 -7.72 17.90 -15.94
N LEU A 201 -7.14 16.92 -16.63
CA LEU A 201 -6.28 17.14 -17.80
C LEU A 201 -7.02 16.65 -19.07
N ASP A 202 -7.24 17.60 -19.97
CA ASP A 202 -7.93 17.52 -21.25
C ASP A 202 -7.60 16.23 -22.03
N LEU A 203 -8.60 15.37 -22.19
CA LEU A 203 -8.53 14.01 -22.77
C LEU A 203 -8.49 13.99 -24.31
N THR A 204 -8.31 15.12 -24.98
CA THR A 204 -8.48 15.25 -26.44
C THR A 204 -7.32 14.73 -27.30
N THR A 205 -6.21 14.23 -26.72
CA THR A 205 -5.01 13.86 -27.50
C THR A 205 -4.57 12.39 -27.43
N ARG A 206 -5.25 11.51 -26.69
CA ARG A 206 -4.85 10.09 -26.65
C ARG A 206 -5.62 9.25 -27.68
N LYS A 207 -4.95 8.92 -28.78
CA LYS A 207 -5.37 7.85 -29.71
C LYS A 207 -4.71 6.52 -29.31
N PRO A 208 -5.40 5.38 -29.41
CA PRO A 208 -4.82 4.06 -29.16
C PRO A 208 -3.65 3.76 -30.12
N LEU A 209 -2.59 3.14 -29.62
CA LEU A 209 -1.38 2.78 -30.38
C LEU A 209 -1.65 1.87 -31.60
N THR A 210 -2.81 1.23 -31.66
CA THR A 210 -3.24 0.39 -32.79
C THR A 210 -3.57 1.19 -34.06
N VAL A 211 -3.70 2.52 -33.96
CA VAL A 211 -4.09 3.41 -35.08
C VAL A 211 -2.87 4.10 -35.72
N VAL A 212 -1.67 4.00 -35.15
CA VAL A 212 -0.45 4.69 -35.65
C VAL A 212 0.37 3.84 -36.63
N ASN A 213 0.16 2.51 -36.68
CA ASN A 213 0.88 1.62 -37.60
C ASN A 213 0.04 1.17 -38.81
N LYS A 214 -0.55 2.12 -39.53
CA LYS A 214 -1.02 1.88 -40.91
C LYS A 214 -0.62 3.06 -41.82
N GLY A 215 0.60 2.97 -42.34
CA GLY A 215 0.97 3.61 -43.61
C GLY A 215 0.71 2.63 -44.77
N PRO A 216 0.42 3.13 -45.99
CA PRO A 216 -0.15 2.35 -47.08
C PRO A 216 0.91 1.56 -47.88
N GLU A 217 0.41 0.57 -48.64
CA GLU A 217 1.07 -0.29 -49.63
C GLU A 217 1.43 -1.73 -49.19
N SER A 218 0.50 -2.65 -49.53
CA SER A 218 0.64 -4.11 -49.69
C SER A 218 1.45 -4.46 -50.97
N PRO A 219 1.80 -5.74 -51.32
CA PRO A 219 1.21 -7.03 -50.90
C PRO A 219 2.13 -8.28 -50.75
N ALA A 220 1.48 -9.38 -50.28
CA ALA A 220 1.69 -10.81 -50.58
C ALA A 220 2.63 -11.70 -49.72
N LEU A 221 1.98 -12.70 -49.07
CA LEU A 221 2.28 -14.16 -48.95
C LEU A 221 3.71 -14.60 -48.56
N GLU A 222 3.96 -15.47 -47.56
CA GLU A 222 3.49 -16.86 -47.45
C GLU A 222 3.78 -17.48 -46.05
N LYS A 223 3.11 -18.59 -45.74
CA LYS A 223 3.20 -19.43 -44.52
C LYS A 223 4.59 -20.07 -44.35
N VAL A 224 5.06 -20.34 -43.11
CA VAL A 224 5.57 -21.65 -42.63
C VAL A 224 5.69 -21.67 -41.08
N ALA A 225 5.12 -22.75 -40.51
CA ALA A 225 5.40 -23.53 -39.30
C ALA A 225 5.87 -22.91 -37.95
N ALA A 226 5.02 -23.19 -36.96
CA ALA A 226 5.25 -23.46 -35.54
C ALA A 226 6.67 -23.87 -35.10
N GLU A 227 7.23 -23.14 -34.13
CA GLU A 227 8.06 -23.70 -33.06
C GLU A 227 7.78 -22.99 -31.71
N LYS A 228 7.55 -23.85 -30.71
CA LYS A 228 7.35 -23.67 -29.25
C LYS A 228 7.79 -22.34 -28.62
N GLU A 229 6.81 -21.60 -28.09
CA GLU A 229 7.06 -20.66 -26.99
C GLU A 229 7.00 -21.42 -25.65
N GLU A 230 8.13 -21.41 -24.93
CA GLU A 230 8.20 -21.80 -23.54
C GLU A 230 7.39 -20.82 -22.68
N GLU A 231 6.29 -21.30 -22.10
CA GLU A 231 5.62 -20.63 -20.99
C GLU A 231 6.58 -20.55 -19.80
N VAL A 232 7.22 -19.38 -19.64
CA VAL A 232 7.84 -19.01 -18.37
C VAL A 232 6.70 -18.75 -17.38
N ALA A 233 6.31 -19.81 -16.68
CA ALA A 233 5.41 -19.75 -15.55
C ALA A 233 5.96 -18.78 -14.49
N LEU A 234 5.40 -17.57 -14.48
CA LEU A 234 5.53 -16.62 -13.38
C LEU A 234 4.91 -17.27 -12.14
N ARG A 235 5.78 -17.87 -11.31
CA ARG A 235 5.44 -18.28 -9.95
C ARG A 235 5.15 -17.02 -9.15
N GLU A 236 3.88 -16.63 -9.08
CA GLU A 236 3.43 -15.61 -8.14
C GLU A 236 3.70 -16.09 -6.72
N THR A 237 4.37 -15.23 -5.95
CA THR A 237 4.69 -15.38 -4.54
C THR A 237 3.41 -15.36 -3.70
N GLY A 238 2.74 -16.50 -3.61
CA GLY A 238 1.72 -16.73 -2.60
C GLY A 238 2.37 -16.98 -1.25
N GLU A 239 2.56 -15.94 -0.43
CA GLU A 239 2.94 -16.14 0.99
C GLU A 239 2.76 -14.93 1.94
N THR A 240 2.32 -13.74 1.48
CA THR A 240 2.24 -12.55 2.36
C THR A 240 0.95 -12.39 3.16
N THR A 241 -0.14 -13.09 2.80
CA THR A 241 -1.47 -12.78 3.36
C THR A 241 -1.81 -13.48 4.68
N ASP A 242 -1.12 -14.57 5.01
CA ASP A 242 -1.37 -15.28 6.27
C ASP A 242 -0.70 -14.58 7.47
N GLY A 243 0.30 -13.72 7.20
CA GLY A 243 0.94 -12.87 8.20
C GLY A 243 -0.04 -11.90 8.87
N HIS A 244 -1.01 -11.35 8.15
CA HIS A 244 -1.94 -10.35 8.69
C HIS A 244 -2.91 -10.93 9.74
N LEU A 245 -3.48 -12.11 9.49
CA LEU A 245 -4.38 -12.75 10.46
C LEU A 245 -3.62 -13.27 11.67
N ALA A 246 -2.41 -13.82 11.47
CA ALA A 246 -1.55 -14.25 12.56
C ALA A 246 -1.12 -13.06 13.46
N ASP A 247 -0.76 -11.93 12.86
CA ASP A 247 -0.42 -10.73 13.61
C ASP A 247 -1.66 -10.14 14.31
N LEU A 248 -2.82 -10.12 13.66
CA LEU A 248 -4.07 -9.70 14.32
C LEU A 248 -4.41 -10.58 15.53
N LEU A 249 -4.25 -11.90 15.39
CA LEU A 249 -4.48 -12.84 16.49
C LEU A 249 -3.51 -12.57 17.64
N ARG A 250 -2.24 -12.30 17.35
CA ARG A 250 -1.22 -11.94 18.35
C ARG A 250 -1.61 -10.64 19.08
N GLN A 251 -1.94 -9.58 18.35
CA GLN A 251 -2.36 -8.29 18.90
C GLN A 251 -3.60 -8.47 19.82
N LEU A 252 -4.64 -9.15 19.34
CA LEU A 252 -5.84 -9.43 20.14
C LEU A 252 -5.54 -10.31 21.37
N THR A 253 -4.57 -11.21 21.28
CA THR A 253 -4.16 -12.05 22.41
C THR A 253 -3.51 -11.21 23.51
N LEU A 254 -2.64 -10.26 23.15
CA LEU A 254 -2.00 -9.34 24.08
C LEU A 254 -3.03 -8.43 24.78
N VAL A 255 -3.89 -7.78 24.00
CA VAL A 255 -4.98 -6.94 24.55
C VAL A 255 -5.85 -7.74 25.50
N ASN A 256 -6.32 -8.92 25.10
CA ASN A 256 -7.19 -9.71 25.98
C ASN A 256 -6.47 -10.22 27.24
N ALA A 257 -5.17 -10.54 27.15
CA ALA A 257 -4.37 -10.96 28.30
C ALA A 257 -4.14 -9.83 29.32
N SER A 258 -4.10 -8.57 28.87
CA SER A 258 -3.99 -7.39 29.74
C SER A 258 -5.24 -7.13 30.60
N LYS A 259 -6.35 -7.83 30.30
CA LYS A 259 -7.67 -7.67 30.95
C LYS A 259 -8.08 -6.18 31.05
N PRO A 260 -8.29 -5.50 29.91
CA PRO A 260 -8.40 -4.04 29.86
C PRO A 260 -9.63 -3.52 30.61
N SER A 261 -10.65 -4.35 30.83
CA SER A 261 -11.85 -4.00 31.60
C SER A 261 -11.74 -4.20 33.11
N GLU A 262 -10.62 -4.75 33.61
CA GLU A 262 -10.35 -4.99 35.04
C GLU A 262 -9.29 -4.04 35.61
N ARG A 263 -8.85 -3.04 34.83
CA ARG A 263 -7.88 -2.03 35.30
C ARG A 263 -8.47 -1.14 36.39
N ALA A 264 -7.64 -0.75 37.35
CA ALA A 264 -8.03 0.13 38.47
C ALA A 264 -8.52 1.51 37.99
N THR A 265 -7.97 2.01 36.90
CA THR A 265 -8.40 3.25 36.24
C THR A 265 -8.51 2.98 34.75
N ILE A 266 -9.69 3.27 34.17
CA ILE A 266 -9.98 3.09 32.75
C ILE A 266 -10.04 4.49 32.12
N ARG A 267 -9.16 4.75 31.16
CA ARG A 267 -9.08 5.99 30.38
C ARG A 267 -9.18 5.67 28.89
N GLN A 268 -10.31 5.10 28.48
CA GLN A 268 -10.50 4.60 27.12
C GLN A 268 -10.30 5.70 26.05
N GLU A 269 -10.65 6.94 26.37
CA GLU A 269 -10.47 8.10 25.51
C GLU A 269 -8.99 8.44 25.23
N ASP A 270 -8.07 8.11 26.15
CA ASP A 270 -6.62 8.25 25.93
C ASP A 270 -6.07 7.21 24.93
N ALA A 271 -6.85 6.17 24.62
CA ALA A 271 -6.50 5.17 23.61
C ALA A 271 -7.03 5.50 22.21
N GLU A 272 -7.80 6.59 22.06
CA GLU A 272 -8.31 7.03 20.76
C GLU A 272 -7.18 7.52 19.86
N ASP A 273 -7.17 7.01 18.63
CA ASP A 273 -6.22 7.43 17.61
C ASP A 273 -6.97 7.65 16.30
N PRO A 274 -7.40 8.89 16.04
CA PRO A 274 -8.03 9.24 14.79
C PRO A 274 -7.12 8.90 13.59
N ALA A 275 -5.79 9.01 13.67
CA ALA A 275 -4.92 8.73 12.53
C ALA A 275 -5.09 7.29 12.01
N CYS A 276 -5.56 6.37 12.86
CA CYS A 276 -5.80 4.97 12.56
C CYS A 276 -7.20 4.63 11.99
N ILE A 277 -8.08 5.61 11.72
CA ILE A 277 -9.41 5.34 11.13
C ILE A 277 -9.26 4.50 9.85
N PRO A 278 -9.98 3.37 9.71
CA PRO A 278 -9.86 2.48 8.57
C PRO A 278 -10.32 3.19 7.29
N ILE A 279 -9.60 2.95 6.19
CA ILE A 279 -9.94 3.52 4.88
C ILE A 279 -11.23 2.89 4.34
N PHE A 280 -11.35 1.57 4.45
CA PHE A 280 -12.49 0.80 3.94
C PHE A 280 -13.12 -0.06 5.03
N TRP A 281 -14.44 -0.07 5.06
CA TRP A 281 -15.27 -1.02 5.81
C TRP A 281 -16.52 -1.38 5.02
N VAL A 282 -17.13 -2.52 5.35
CA VAL A 282 -18.41 -2.94 4.78
C VAL A 282 -19.52 -2.14 5.44
N SER A 283 -20.18 -1.31 4.63
CA SER A 283 -21.23 -0.40 5.06
C SER A 283 -22.62 -1.06 5.00
N LYS A 284 -22.84 -1.98 4.05
CA LYS A 284 -24.07 -2.77 3.84
C LYS A 284 -23.73 -4.17 3.34
N TRP A 285 -24.60 -5.15 3.57
CA TRP A 285 -24.45 -6.51 3.06
C TRP A 285 -25.80 -7.21 2.92
N VAL A 286 -25.87 -8.18 2.01
CA VAL A 286 -27.05 -9.01 1.73
C VAL A 286 -26.58 -10.45 1.53
N ASP A 287 -27.03 -11.35 2.40
CA ASP A 287 -26.76 -12.78 2.32
C ASP A 287 -27.79 -13.46 1.43
N TYR A 288 -27.37 -13.86 0.23
CA TYR A 288 -28.13 -14.71 -0.70
C TYR A 288 -27.27 -15.93 -1.08
N SER A 289 -26.54 -16.47 -0.09
CA SER A 289 -25.59 -17.57 -0.29
C SER A 289 -26.25 -18.94 -0.50
N ASP A 290 -27.55 -19.06 -0.24
CA ASP A 290 -28.34 -20.25 -0.59
C ASP A 290 -28.40 -20.47 -2.12
N LYS A 291 -28.31 -19.40 -2.91
CA LYS A 291 -28.33 -19.48 -4.39
C LYS A 291 -27.10 -18.92 -5.08
N TYR A 292 -26.64 -17.73 -4.67
CA TYR A 292 -25.72 -16.94 -5.48
C TYR A 292 -24.44 -16.57 -4.76
N GLY A 293 -24.55 -16.02 -3.55
CA GLY A 293 -23.40 -15.53 -2.78
C GLY A 293 -23.76 -14.37 -1.85
N LEU A 294 -22.72 -13.70 -1.35
CA LEU A 294 -22.84 -12.56 -0.44
C LEU A 294 -22.56 -11.26 -1.20
N GLY A 295 -23.58 -10.40 -1.30
CA GLY A 295 -23.45 -9.03 -1.79
C GLY A 295 -23.06 -8.07 -0.67
N TYR A 296 -22.22 -7.09 -0.95
CA TYR A 296 -21.77 -6.09 0.03
C TYR A 296 -21.50 -4.74 -0.62
N GLN A 297 -21.69 -3.66 0.13
CA GLN A 297 -21.30 -2.30 -0.23
C GLN A 297 -20.21 -1.83 0.72
N LEU A 298 -19.16 -1.22 0.21
CA LEU A 298 -18.11 -0.58 1.01
C LEU A 298 -18.50 0.86 1.38
N CYS A 299 -17.71 1.51 2.23
CA CYS A 299 -17.99 2.87 2.69
C CYS A 299 -17.83 3.94 1.61
N ASP A 300 -17.09 3.67 0.54
CA ASP A 300 -16.94 4.53 -0.65
C ASP A 300 -18.07 4.35 -1.68
N ASN A 301 -19.10 3.56 -1.35
CA ASN A 301 -20.24 3.20 -2.21
C ASN A 301 -19.94 2.19 -3.33
N SER A 302 -18.70 1.72 -3.48
CA SER A 302 -18.42 0.57 -4.34
C SER A 302 -19.17 -0.66 -3.85
N VAL A 303 -19.55 -1.53 -4.79
CA VAL A 303 -20.38 -2.72 -4.53
C VAL A 303 -19.62 -3.95 -4.99
N GLY A 304 -19.61 -5.00 -4.18
CA GLY A 304 -19.01 -6.27 -4.54
C GLY A 304 -19.92 -7.45 -4.24
N VAL A 305 -19.68 -8.55 -4.94
CA VAL A 305 -20.30 -9.85 -4.67
C VAL A 305 -19.20 -10.89 -4.57
N LEU A 306 -19.22 -11.68 -3.50
CA LEU A 306 -18.50 -12.94 -3.39
C LEU A 306 -19.46 -14.07 -3.72
N PHE A 307 -19.28 -14.68 -4.89
CA PHE A 307 -20.13 -15.76 -5.38
C PHE A 307 -19.77 -17.10 -4.72
N ASN A 308 -20.73 -18.03 -4.73
CA ASN A 308 -20.55 -19.38 -4.18
C ASN A 308 -19.47 -20.20 -4.88
N ASP A 309 -19.15 -19.88 -6.15
CA ASP A 309 -18.04 -20.47 -6.90
C ASP A 309 -16.67 -19.90 -6.52
N SER A 310 -16.59 -19.14 -5.42
CA SER A 310 -15.37 -18.49 -4.93
C SER A 310 -14.75 -17.46 -5.87
N THR A 311 -15.53 -16.93 -6.81
CA THR A 311 -15.16 -15.78 -7.65
C THR A 311 -15.76 -14.49 -7.09
N ARG A 312 -15.20 -13.34 -7.46
CA ARG A 312 -15.69 -12.03 -7.04
C ARG A 312 -15.91 -11.11 -8.23
N LEU A 313 -16.91 -10.25 -8.12
CA LEU A 313 -17.14 -9.16 -9.05
C LEU A 313 -17.38 -7.88 -8.25
N ILE A 314 -16.72 -6.80 -8.64
CA ILE A 314 -16.72 -5.51 -7.95
C ILE A 314 -17.06 -4.42 -8.96
N LEU A 315 -18.03 -3.58 -8.61
CA LEU A 315 -18.39 -2.35 -9.28
C LEU A 315 -17.83 -1.17 -8.49
N TYR A 316 -17.04 -0.34 -9.16
CA TYR A 316 -16.43 0.86 -8.57
C TYR A 316 -17.47 1.95 -8.32
N GLN A 317 -17.10 2.96 -7.52
CA GLN A 317 -18.02 4.05 -7.15
C GLN A 317 -18.50 4.91 -8.35
N ASP A 318 -17.80 4.85 -9.48
CA ASP A 318 -18.20 5.51 -10.73
C ASP A 318 -19.40 4.86 -11.41
N GLY A 319 -19.79 3.66 -10.97
CA GLY A 319 -20.90 2.89 -11.53
C GLY A 319 -20.62 2.31 -12.92
N ASP A 320 -19.36 2.33 -13.37
CA ASP A 320 -18.98 1.94 -14.74
C ASP A 320 -17.85 0.92 -14.74
N ASN A 321 -16.81 1.11 -13.91
CA ASN A 321 -15.66 0.20 -13.88
C ASN A 321 -15.96 -1.08 -13.09
N LEU A 322 -15.64 -2.22 -13.71
CA LEU A 322 -15.79 -3.56 -13.14
C LEU A 322 -14.44 -4.23 -12.93
N GLN A 323 -14.31 -4.94 -11.81
CA GLN A 323 -13.19 -5.83 -11.55
C GLN A 323 -13.72 -7.22 -11.23
N TYR A 324 -13.26 -8.20 -12.02
CA TYR A 324 -13.50 -9.61 -11.78
C TYR A 324 -12.27 -10.26 -11.19
N ILE A 325 -12.47 -11.14 -10.20
CA ILE A 325 -11.40 -11.85 -9.51
C ILE A 325 -11.74 -13.34 -9.49
N GLU A 326 -10.88 -14.14 -10.09
CA GLU A 326 -11.00 -15.59 -10.15
C GLU A 326 -10.64 -16.26 -8.80
N GLN A 327 -10.90 -17.56 -8.71
CA GLN A 327 -10.61 -18.34 -7.51
C GLN A 327 -9.09 -18.39 -7.21
N ASN A 328 -8.25 -18.42 -8.25
CA ASN A 328 -6.79 -18.39 -8.13
C ASN A 328 -6.24 -16.99 -7.78
N GLY A 329 -7.08 -15.96 -7.72
CA GLY A 329 -6.68 -14.58 -7.47
C GLY A 329 -6.37 -13.76 -8.72
N SER A 330 -6.40 -14.36 -9.92
CA SER A 330 -6.26 -13.64 -11.19
C SER A 330 -7.33 -12.57 -11.32
N GLU A 331 -6.93 -11.39 -11.79
CA GLU A 331 -7.79 -10.22 -11.88
C GLU A 331 -7.98 -9.79 -13.33
N SER A 332 -9.22 -9.46 -13.69
CA SER A 332 -9.58 -8.89 -14.99
C SER A 332 -10.41 -7.63 -14.80
N TYR A 333 -10.26 -6.67 -15.70
CA TYR A 333 -10.91 -5.37 -15.63
C TYR A 333 -11.79 -5.16 -16.85
N PHE A 334 -13.01 -4.71 -16.61
CA PHE A 334 -14.04 -4.50 -17.62
C PHE A 334 -14.79 -3.20 -17.33
N ASN A 335 -15.73 -2.87 -18.21
CA ASN A 335 -16.67 -1.79 -18.02
C ASN A 335 -18.10 -2.37 -18.02
N ILE A 336 -19.04 -1.78 -17.28
CA ILE A 336 -20.44 -2.24 -17.24
C ILE A 336 -21.11 -2.16 -18.61
N ARG A 337 -20.59 -1.33 -19.52
CA ARG A 337 -21.02 -1.20 -20.91
C ARG A 337 -20.30 -2.16 -21.86
N SER A 338 -19.18 -2.76 -21.43
CA SER A 338 -18.34 -3.61 -22.28
C SER A 338 -17.63 -4.69 -21.44
N TYR A 339 -18.22 -5.89 -21.45
CA TYR A 339 -17.68 -7.08 -20.79
C TYR A 339 -18.07 -8.34 -21.60
N PRO A 340 -17.34 -9.46 -21.47
CA PRO A 340 -17.67 -10.70 -22.19
C PRO A 340 -19.04 -11.29 -21.80
N GLU A 341 -19.79 -11.84 -22.76
CA GLU A 341 -21.15 -12.34 -22.53
C GLU A 341 -21.25 -13.43 -21.44
N SER A 342 -20.15 -14.16 -21.19
CA SER A 342 -20.05 -15.14 -20.11
C SER A 342 -20.30 -14.55 -18.72
N PHE A 343 -20.12 -13.23 -18.54
CA PHE A 343 -20.34 -12.54 -17.27
C PHE A 343 -21.77 -11.99 -17.09
N ASN A 344 -22.65 -12.08 -18.10
CA ASN A 344 -23.99 -11.49 -18.06
C ASN A 344 -24.76 -11.83 -16.78
N LYS A 345 -24.77 -13.11 -16.38
CA LYS A 345 -25.43 -13.56 -15.15
C LYS A 345 -24.87 -12.89 -13.88
N LYS A 346 -23.54 -12.84 -13.76
CA LYS A 346 -22.86 -12.27 -12.58
C LYS A 346 -23.03 -10.76 -12.50
N VAL A 347 -22.93 -10.05 -13.63
CA VAL A 347 -23.17 -8.60 -13.71
C VAL A 347 -24.62 -8.27 -13.35
N THR A 348 -25.58 -9.06 -13.85
CA THR A 348 -27.00 -8.88 -13.53
C THR A 348 -27.25 -9.04 -12.02
N LEU A 349 -26.70 -10.09 -11.40
CA LEU A 349 -26.80 -10.30 -9.96
C LEU A 349 -26.16 -9.17 -9.16
N LEU A 350 -24.99 -8.67 -9.57
CA LEU A 350 -24.34 -7.51 -8.96
C LEU A 350 -25.24 -6.28 -8.98
N THR A 351 -25.88 -5.98 -10.11
CA THR A 351 -26.83 -4.87 -10.25
C THR A 351 -28.03 -5.06 -9.30
N TYR A 352 -28.58 -6.27 -9.19
CA TYR A 352 -29.66 -6.54 -8.24
C TYR A 352 -29.24 -6.30 -6.79
N PHE A 353 -28.07 -6.80 -6.37
CA PHE A 353 -27.54 -6.54 -5.03
C PHE A 353 -27.32 -5.03 -4.79
N SER A 354 -26.77 -4.33 -5.78
CA SER A 354 -26.52 -2.87 -5.71
C SER A 354 -27.81 -2.09 -5.48
N ASN A 355 -28.83 -2.35 -6.30
CA ASN A 355 -30.12 -1.66 -6.22
C ASN A 355 -30.81 -1.96 -4.88
N TYR A 356 -30.86 -3.24 -4.50
CA TYR A 356 -31.47 -3.64 -3.23
C TYR A 356 -30.82 -2.94 -2.03
N MET A 357 -29.49 -2.95 -1.94
CA MET A 357 -28.78 -2.29 -0.84
C MET A 357 -28.96 -0.78 -0.83
N SER A 358 -29.06 -0.16 -2.01
CA SER A 358 -29.26 1.29 -2.15
C SER A 358 -30.65 1.70 -1.65
N GLU A 359 -31.67 0.92 -1.97
CA GLU A 359 -33.07 1.22 -1.62
C GLU A 359 -33.45 0.82 -0.18
N HIS A 360 -32.92 -0.29 0.35
CA HIS A 360 -33.49 -0.92 1.55
C HIS A 360 -32.61 -0.86 2.80
N LEU A 361 -31.33 -0.52 2.67
CA LEU A 361 -30.36 -0.66 3.78
C LEU A 361 -29.72 0.67 4.17
N LEU A 362 -29.53 0.86 5.48
CA LEU A 362 -28.82 2.00 6.05
C LEU A 362 -27.30 1.81 5.94
N LYS A 363 -26.59 2.89 5.60
CA LYS A 363 -25.12 2.89 5.50
C LYS A 363 -24.47 2.96 6.88
N ALA A 364 -23.72 1.92 7.27
CA ALA A 364 -22.95 1.94 8.51
C ALA A 364 -21.76 2.91 8.41
N GLY A 365 -21.56 3.75 9.43
CA GLY A 365 -20.48 4.76 9.46
C GLY A 365 -20.71 5.94 8.52
N ALA A 366 -21.96 6.27 8.17
CA ALA A 366 -22.29 7.38 7.27
C ALA A 366 -21.80 8.76 7.72
N ASN A 367 -21.49 8.92 9.01
CA ASN A 367 -20.95 10.13 9.62
C ASN A 367 -19.42 10.27 9.49
N ILE A 368 -18.72 9.25 8.97
CA ILE A 368 -17.28 9.32 8.75
C ILE A 368 -17.00 9.83 7.33
N THR A 369 -16.30 10.96 7.25
CA THR A 369 -15.85 11.52 5.98
C THR A 369 -14.55 10.85 5.52
N PRO A 370 -14.45 10.43 4.26
CA PRO A 370 -13.18 9.99 3.68
C PRO A 370 -12.11 11.07 3.84
N ARG A 371 -10.85 10.65 3.99
CA ARG A 371 -9.72 11.58 4.11
C ARG A 371 -9.07 11.79 2.75
N GLU A 372 -8.62 13.01 2.49
CA GLU A 372 -7.85 13.33 1.28
C GLU A 372 -6.67 12.37 1.10
N GLY A 373 -6.49 11.77 -0.08
CA GLY A 373 -5.46 10.77 -0.34
C GLY A 373 -5.86 9.30 -0.13
N ASP A 374 -7.01 9.01 0.49
CA ASP A 374 -7.55 7.64 0.56
C ASP A 374 -8.02 7.13 -0.81
N GLU A 375 -8.27 8.02 -1.77
CA GLU A 375 -8.67 7.72 -3.15
C GLU A 375 -7.65 6.84 -3.89
N LEU A 376 -6.39 6.88 -3.49
CA LEU A 376 -5.31 6.06 -4.06
C LEU A 376 -5.28 4.64 -3.50
N ALA A 377 -6.03 4.38 -2.43
CA ALA A 377 -6.04 3.09 -1.79
C ALA A 377 -6.73 2.10 -2.72
N ARG A 378 -6.02 1.04 -3.09
CA ARG A 378 -6.59 -0.02 -3.89
C ARG A 378 -7.79 -0.63 -3.15
N LEU A 379 -8.91 -0.69 -3.86
CA LEU A 379 -10.18 -1.17 -3.32
C LEU A 379 -10.06 -2.62 -2.84
N PRO A 380 -10.34 -2.92 -1.56
CA PRO A 380 -10.31 -4.29 -1.08
C PRO A 380 -11.56 -5.04 -1.54
N TYR A 381 -11.42 -6.36 -1.61
CA TYR A 381 -12.54 -7.26 -1.89
C TYR A 381 -12.77 -8.20 -0.72
N LEU A 382 -13.99 -8.72 -0.62
CA LEU A 382 -14.31 -9.73 0.37
C LEU A 382 -13.60 -11.05 0.04
N ARG A 383 -12.64 -11.43 0.89
CA ARG A 383 -11.85 -12.65 0.73
C ARG A 383 -12.65 -13.87 1.15
N THR A 384 -13.23 -13.80 2.34
CA THR A 384 -14.10 -14.82 2.90
C THR A 384 -15.02 -14.20 3.95
N TRP A 385 -16.07 -14.92 4.31
CA TRP A 385 -17.00 -14.56 5.34
C TRP A 385 -17.61 -15.81 5.96
N PHE A 386 -18.12 -15.67 7.18
CA PHE A 386 -19.00 -16.66 7.76
C PHE A 386 -19.91 -15.98 8.78
N ARG A 387 -20.97 -16.68 9.15
CA ARG A 387 -21.91 -16.22 10.17
C ARG A 387 -21.95 -17.15 11.36
N THR A 388 -22.27 -16.58 12.50
CA THR A 388 -22.57 -17.28 13.74
C THR A 388 -24.01 -16.98 14.15
N ARG A 389 -24.44 -17.45 15.32
CA ARG A 389 -25.75 -17.06 15.87
C ARG A 389 -25.81 -15.58 16.27
N SER A 390 -24.67 -14.97 16.60
CA SER A 390 -24.62 -13.63 17.21
C SER A 390 -24.05 -12.55 16.30
N ALA A 391 -23.28 -12.93 15.27
CA ALA A 391 -22.59 -11.98 14.40
C ALA A 391 -22.28 -12.56 13.01
N ILE A 392 -22.07 -11.65 12.06
CA ILE A 392 -21.43 -11.91 10.77
C ILE A 392 -19.97 -11.43 10.81
N ILE A 393 -19.06 -12.23 10.25
CA ILE A 393 -17.63 -11.98 10.18
C ILE A 393 -17.24 -11.81 8.71
N LEU A 394 -16.59 -10.70 8.39
CA LEU A 394 -16.23 -10.27 7.04
C LEU A 394 -14.72 -10.03 7.00
N HIS A 395 -14.00 -10.78 6.16
CA HIS A 395 -12.55 -10.63 6.01
C HIS A 395 -12.21 -10.04 4.64
N LEU A 396 -11.65 -8.84 4.63
CA LEU A 396 -11.27 -8.10 3.43
C LEU A 396 -9.84 -8.43 2.99
N SER A 397 -9.56 -8.27 1.69
CA SER A 397 -8.26 -8.59 1.10
C SER A 397 -7.09 -7.73 1.59
N ASN A 398 -7.36 -6.55 2.15
CA ASN A 398 -6.37 -5.69 2.82
C ASN A 398 -6.02 -6.13 4.26
N GLY A 399 -6.56 -7.26 4.72
CA GLY A 399 -6.34 -7.81 6.06
C GLY A 399 -7.34 -7.31 7.11
N THR A 400 -8.22 -6.36 6.78
CA THR A 400 -9.25 -5.89 7.71
C THR A 400 -10.24 -7.01 8.03
N VAL A 401 -10.54 -7.20 9.31
CA VAL A 401 -11.59 -8.10 9.79
C VAL A 401 -12.69 -7.28 10.44
N GLN A 402 -13.90 -7.36 9.88
CA GLN A 402 -15.08 -6.69 10.41
C GLN A 402 -16.06 -7.70 10.99
N ILE A 403 -16.60 -7.39 12.18
CA ILE A 403 -17.59 -8.18 12.89
C ILE A 403 -18.79 -7.29 13.19
N ASN A 404 -19.95 -7.67 12.67
CA ASN A 404 -21.21 -6.98 12.95
C ASN A 404 -22.08 -7.86 13.84
N PHE A 405 -22.43 -7.38 15.03
CA PHE A 405 -23.28 -8.08 15.99
C PHE A 405 -24.76 -7.82 15.68
N PHE A 406 -25.57 -8.87 15.65
CA PHE A 406 -26.96 -8.77 15.20
C PHE A 406 -27.88 -8.16 16.25
N GLN A 407 -27.66 -8.49 17.52
CA GLN A 407 -28.61 -8.19 18.61
C GLN A 407 -28.62 -6.70 18.99
N ASP A 408 -27.45 -6.06 19.04
CA ASP A 408 -27.27 -4.68 19.52
C ASP A 408 -26.78 -3.73 18.42
N HIS A 409 -26.64 -4.24 17.18
CA HIS A 409 -26.13 -3.52 16.02
C HIS A 409 -24.72 -2.92 16.17
N THR A 410 -23.97 -3.30 17.21
CA THR A 410 -22.59 -2.86 17.39
C THR A 410 -21.66 -3.52 16.39
N LYS A 411 -20.54 -2.87 16.08
CA LYS A 411 -19.59 -3.35 15.06
C LYS A 411 -18.16 -3.14 15.52
N VAL A 412 -17.30 -4.07 15.15
CA VAL A 412 -15.86 -4.03 15.40
C VAL A 412 -15.16 -4.16 14.05
N ILE A 413 -14.28 -3.21 13.72
CA ILE A 413 -13.47 -3.21 12.49
C ILE A 413 -12.01 -3.23 12.92
N LEU A 414 -11.30 -4.32 12.61
CA LEU A 414 -9.94 -4.57 13.05
C LEU A 414 -8.97 -4.39 11.89
N CYS A 415 -7.95 -3.56 12.08
CA CYS A 415 -6.90 -3.34 11.10
C CYS A 415 -5.54 -3.81 11.66
N PRO A 416 -5.02 -4.98 11.24
CA PRO A 416 -3.74 -5.49 11.74
C PRO A 416 -2.58 -4.55 11.46
N LEU A 417 -2.55 -3.94 10.27
CA LEU A 417 -1.47 -3.04 9.84
C LEU A 417 -1.33 -1.81 10.77
N MET A 418 -2.44 -1.31 11.29
CA MET A 418 -2.45 -0.17 12.22
C MET A 418 -2.38 -0.59 13.69
N GLY A 419 -2.54 -1.88 13.98
CA GLY A 419 -2.74 -2.36 15.33
C GLY A 419 -3.91 -1.66 16.00
N ALA A 420 -5.03 -1.50 15.27
CA ALA A 420 -6.14 -0.66 15.69
C ALA A 420 -7.50 -1.35 15.55
N VAL A 421 -8.45 -0.88 16.35
CA VAL A 421 -9.85 -1.29 16.33
C VAL A 421 -10.76 -0.08 16.25
N SER A 422 -11.65 -0.05 15.26
CA SER A 422 -12.78 0.87 15.26
C SER A 422 -14.01 0.19 15.84
N TYR A 423 -14.64 0.85 16.80
CA TYR A 423 -15.85 0.38 17.45
C TYR A 423 -17.00 1.31 17.08
N ILE A 424 -18.09 0.70 16.58
CA ILE A 424 -19.36 1.37 16.36
C ILE A 424 -20.32 0.90 17.44
N ASP A 425 -20.68 1.81 18.34
CA ASP A 425 -21.58 1.52 19.46
C ASP A 425 -23.07 1.52 19.05
N GLU A 426 -23.95 1.23 20.01
CA GLU A 426 -25.42 1.19 19.82
C GLU A 426 -26.00 2.55 19.42
N ARG A 427 -25.34 3.64 19.81
CA ARG A 427 -25.70 5.03 19.46
C ARG A 427 -25.11 5.44 18.10
N ARG A 428 -24.48 4.53 17.37
CA ARG A 428 -23.76 4.76 16.11
C ARG A 428 -22.56 5.71 16.26
N GLY A 429 -22.06 5.89 17.49
CA GLY A 429 -20.77 6.53 17.75
C GLY A 429 -19.65 5.68 17.15
N PHE A 430 -18.81 6.31 16.32
CA PHE A 430 -17.68 5.66 15.68
C PHE A 430 -16.40 6.20 16.32
N ARG A 431 -15.64 5.32 16.97
CA ARG A 431 -14.35 5.66 17.59
C ARG A 431 -13.30 4.64 17.21
N THR A 432 -12.07 5.09 16.99
CA THR A 432 -10.93 4.23 16.64
C THR A 432 -9.90 4.28 17.74
N TYR A 433 -9.45 3.11 18.17
CA TYR A 433 -8.50 2.94 19.27
C TYR A 433 -7.30 2.13 18.81
N ARG A 434 -6.12 2.47 19.31
CA ARG A 434 -4.92 1.62 19.16
C ARG A 434 -4.99 0.48 20.17
N LEU A 435 -4.78 -0.75 19.71
CA LEU A 435 -4.81 -1.95 20.55
C LEU A 435 -3.76 -1.88 21.66
N SER A 436 -2.55 -1.39 21.35
CA SER A 436 -1.50 -1.18 22.37
C SER A 436 -1.89 -0.14 23.43
N LEU A 437 -2.61 0.92 23.05
CA LEU A 437 -3.07 1.90 24.03
C LEU A 437 -4.25 1.35 24.86
N LEU A 438 -5.08 0.48 24.30
CA LEU A 438 -6.11 -0.21 25.08
C LEU A 438 -5.49 -1.17 26.12
N GLU A 439 -4.35 -1.79 25.80
CA GLU A 439 -3.57 -2.56 26.78
C GLU A 439 -3.16 -1.69 27.96
N GLU A 440 -2.72 -0.46 27.72
CA GLU A 440 -2.20 0.49 28.72
C GLU A 440 -3.26 1.29 29.47
N GLN A 441 -4.33 1.71 28.80
CA GLN A 441 -5.32 2.64 29.34
C GLN A 441 -6.63 1.94 29.75
N GLY A 442 -6.82 0.68 29.32
CA GLY A 442 -8.04 -0.08 29.59
C GLY A 442 -9.22 0.34 28.72
N CYS A 443 -10.33 -0.40 28.83
CA CYS A 443 -11.55 -0.12 28.10
C CYS A 443 -12.81 -0.63 28.80
N CYS A 444 -13.97 -0.19 28.34
CA CYS A 444 -15.25 -0.62 28.87
C CYS A 444 -15.47 -2.14 28.69
N LYS A 445 -16.33 -2.72 29.54
CA LYS A 445 -16.61 -4.17 29.55
C LYS A 445 -17.20 -4.64 28.22
N GLU A 446 -17.97 -3.77 27.59
CA GLU A 446 -18.64 -3.97 26.31
C GLU A 446 -17.61 -4.17 25.19
N LEU A 447 -16.62 -3.27 25.07
CA LEU A 447 -15.56 -3.37 24.08
C LEU A 447 -14.65 -4.56 24.37
N ALA A 448 -14.25 -4.76 25.63
CA ALA A 448 -13.42 -5.90 26.03
C ALA A 448 -14.09 -7.25 25.70
N SER A 449 -15.41 -7.38 25.91
CA SER A 449 -16.17 -8.58 25.53
C SER A 449 -16.14 -8.84 24.04
N ARG A 450 -16.29 -7.79 23.22
CA ARG A 450 -16.25 -7.90 21.76
C ARG A 450 -14.85 -8.20 21.24
N LEU A 451 -13.78 -7.71 21.88
CA LEU A 451 -12.39 -8.05 21.56
C LEU A 451 -12.05 -9.50 21.90
N ARG A 452 -12.61 -10.06 22.99
CA ARG A 452 -12.51 -11.50 23.29
C ARG A 452 -13.20 -12.33 22.22
N TYR A 453 -14.42 -11.95 21.85
CA TYR A 453 -15.16 -12.61 20.77
C TYR A 453 -14.40 -12.53 19.44
N ALA A 454 -13.85 -11.36 19.12
CA ALA A 454 -13.07 -11.14 17.92
C ALA A 454 -11.85 -12.06 17.83
N ARG A 455 -11.11 -12.25 18.92
CA ARG A 455 -10.00 -13.20 18.98
C ARG A 455 -10.43 -14.61 18.54
N THR A 456 -11.53 -15.12 19.09
CA THR A 456 -12.06 -16.44 18.72
C THR A 456 -12.47 -16.49 17.25
N MET A 457 -13.02 -15.41 16.69
CA MET A 457 -13.39 -15.37 15.27
C MET A 457 -12.17 -15.33 14.35
N VAL A 458 -11.12 -14.60 14.73
CA VAL A 458 -9.85 -14.55 13.97
C VAL A 458 -9.14 -15.92 14.02
N GLU A 459 -9.17 -16.60 15.14
CA GLU A 459 -8.67 -17.98 15.27
C GLU A 459 -9.40 -18.95 14.33
N LYS A 460 -10.74 -18.83 14.24
CA LYS A 460 -11.55 -19.60 13.26
C LYS A 460 -11.20 -19.27 11.80
N LEU A 461 -10.94 -18.00 11.49
CA LEU A 461 -10.50 -17.60 10.14
C LEU A 461 -9.18 -18.28 9.77
N LEU A 462 -8.23 -18.37 10.70
CA LEU A 462 -6.95 -19.06 10.50
C LEU A 462 -7.14 -20.59 10.35
N SER A 463 -7.95 -21.20 11.21
CA SER A 463 -8.13 -22.66 11.19
C SER A 463 -8.91 -23.15 9.96
N SER A 464 -9.90 -22.38 9.51
CA SER A 464 -10.75 -22.75 8.35
C SER A 464 -9.97 -22.83 7.03
N LYS A 465 -8.83 -22.14 6.91
CA LYS A 465 -7.94 -22.24 5.75
C LYS A 465 -7.01 -23.45 5.79
N SER A 466 -6.67 -23.93 6.99
CA SER A 466 -5.76 -25.07 7.19
C SER A 466 -6.42 -26.43 6.88
N GLY A 467 -7.74 -26.44 6.64
CA GLY A 467 -8.58 -27.64 6.47
C GLY A 467 -9.08 -27.90 5.05
N ALA A 468 -8.50 -27.31 4.01
CA ALA A 468 -8.82 -27.65 2.61
C ALA A 468 -8.19 -29.00 2.18
N MET A 469 -8.35 -30.03 2.99
CA MET A 469 -8.32 -31.44 2.57
C MET A 469 -9.58 -32.10 3.13
N ALA A 470 -10.52 -32.33 2.21
CA ALA A 470 -11.68 -33.22 2.28
C ALA A 470 -12.21 -33.65 3.67
N CYS A 471 -13.42 -33.16 4.03
CA CYS A 471 -14.32 -33.96 4.86
C CYS A 471 -15.37 -34.64 3.95
N PRO A 472 -15.53 -35.98 4.02
CA PRO A 472 -16.51 -36.70 3.23
C PRO A 472 -17.93 -36.44 3.75
N LYS A 473 -18.89 -36.32 2.83
CA LYS A 473 -20.32 -36.24 3.16
C LYS A 473 -20.75 -37.52 3.89
N PRO A 474 -21.58 -37.44 4.95
CA PRO A 474 -22.18 -38.63 5.53
C PRO A 474 -23.15 -39.27 4.53
N PRO A 475 -23.27 -40.61 4.52
CA PRO A 475 -24.21 -41.29 3.64
C PRO A 475 -25.64 -40.93 4.02
N ALA A 476 -26.44 -40.58 3.01
CA ALA A 476 -27.88 -40.39 3.17
C ALA A 476 -28.52 -41.76 3.43
N ASN A 477 -29.33 -41.84 4.49
CA ASN A 477 -30.39 -42.83 4.65
C ASN A 477 -31.72 -42.18 4.29
#